data_AF-A0A382UKM1-F1
#
_entry.id   AF-A0A382UKM1-F1
#
_cell.length_a   1.000
_cell.length_b   1.000
_cell.length_c   1.000
_cell.angle_alpha   90.00
_cell.angle_beta   90.00
_cell.angle_gamma   90.00
#
_symmetry.space_group_name_H-M   'P 1'
#
loop_
_entity.id
_entity.type
_entity.pdbx_description
1 polymer ?
#
loop_
_entity_poly.entity_id
_entity_poly.type
_entity_poly.pdbx_seq_one_letter_code
_entity_poly.pdbx_strand_id
1 'polypeptide(L)'
;SGCHRWHSCPSDSGSYICGDTGRCSACPNNQFCENGKPIVRSSEPNSSNESFEPYIKGDSLNNFKPNKVIKYREADYVDYACPKLNGIIEFSLDDGSRVDCETDTHSIEFDFGKKWAEAIGQALYYSSKTGKQAGIFLIIAENNDRNNLRKIKRVIKEKNMNIKIWTISPEDLKN
;
A
#
# COMPACT_ATOMS: atom_id res chain seq x y z
N SER A 1 -19.01 -1.81 -25.50
CA SER A 1 -19.80 -2.02 -24.28
C SER A 1 -18.86 -1.93 -23.09
N GLY A 2 -18.93 -0.83 -22.35
CA GLY A 2 -17.91 -0.40 -21.39
C GLY A 2 -17.98 -1.13 -20.07
N CYS A 3 -16.85 -1.20 -19.38
CA CYS A 3 -16.77 -1.71 -18.01
C CYS A 3 -17.55 -0.76 -17.08
N HIS A 4 -18.65 -1.25 -16.54
CA HIS A 4 -19.40 -0.52 -15.53
C HIS A 4 -18.69 -0.64 -14.18
N ARG A 5 -18.90 0.35 -13.30
CA ARG A 5 -18.41 0.46 -11.90
C ARG A 5 -18.62 -0.77 -11.00
N TRP A 6 -19.29 -1.82 -11.52
CA TRP A 6 -19.67 -3.07 -10.87
C TRP A 6 -19.08 -4.32 -11.52
N HIS A 7 -18.43 -4.18 -12.67
CA HIS A 7 -17.68 -5.23 -13.36
C HIS A 7 -16.22 -4.80 -13.37
N SER A 8 -15.43 -5.45 -12.52
CA SER A 8 -13.99 -5.31 -12.35
C SER A 8 -13.27 -4.68 -13.56
N CYS A 9 -13.02 -3.39 -13.50
CA CYS A 9 -11.75 -2.90 -14.01
C CYS A 9 -10.72 -3.21 -12.92
N PRO A 10 -9.53 -3.73 -13.26
CA PRO A 10 -8.42 -3.69 -12.33
C PRO A 10 -8.17 -2.21 -12.02
N SER A 11 -8.60 -1.74 -10.86
CA SER A 11 -7.97 -0.56 -10.29
C SER A 11 -6.56 -0.98 -9.92
N ASP A 12 -5.59 -0.33 -10.54
CA ASP A 12 -4.14 -0.53 -10.44
C ASP A 12 -3.55 -0.45 -9.00
N SER A 13 -4.38 -0.41 -7.96
CA SER A 13 -4.01 -0.39 -6.55
C SER A 13 -4.10 -1.75 -5.85
N GLY A 14 -4.71 -2.79 -6.46
CA GLY A 14 -4.86 -4.11 -5.83
C GLY A 14 -5.65 -4.12 -4.52
N SER A 15 -6.47 -3.09 -4.31
CA SER A 15 -7.24 -2.85 -3.07
C SER A 15 -8.64 -3.47 -3.05
N TYR A 16 -9.06 -4.10 -4.15
CA TYR A 16 -10.43 -4.61 -4.31
C TYR A 16 -10.43 -6.07 -4.75
N ILE A 17 -11.18 -6.92 -4.03
CA ILE A 17 -11.44 -8.31 -4.41
C ILE A 17 -12.95 -8.47 -4.58
N CYS A 18 -13.40 -8.85 -5.78
CA CYS A 18 -14.83 -9.03 -6.07
C CYS A 18 -15.54 -9.88 -5.00
N GLY A 19 -16.50 -9.28 -4.29
CA GLY A 19 -17.28 -9.93 -3.24
C GLY A 19 -16.90 -9.58 -1.80
N ASP A 20 -15.77 -8.92 -1.56
CA ASP A 20 -15.28 -8.51 -0.23
C ASP A 20 -16.27 -7.64 0.57
N THR A 21 -17.07 -6.84 -0.12
CA THR A 21 -18.13 -5.97 0.44
C THR A 21 -19.52 -6.61 0.47
N GLY A 22 -19.62 -7.92 0.17
CA GLY A 22 -20.88 -8.67 0.20
C GLY A 22 -21.76 -8.53 -1.04
N ARG A 23 -21.26 -7.92 -2.12
CA ARG A 23 -21.97 -7.82 -3.41
C ARG A 23 -21.43 -8.82 -4.42
N CYS A 24 -22.22 -9.86 -4.74
CA CYS A 24 -21.77 -11.00 -5.54
C CYS A 24 -22.49 -11.19 -6.88
N SER A 25 -23.49 -10.38 -7.23
CA SER A 25 -24.38 -10.61 -8.39
C SER A 25 -23.69 -10.73 -9.75
N ALA A 26 -22.43 -10.29 -9.84
CA ALA A 26 -21.59 -10.36 -11.03
C ALA A 26 -20.17 -10.90 -10.77
N CYS A 27 -19.92 -11.52 -9.62
CA CYS A 27 -18.62 -12.10 -9.28
C CYS A 27 -18.54 -13.58 -9.68
N PRO A 28 -17.38 -14.07 -10.17
CA PRO A 28 -17.12 -15.50 -10.26
C PRO A 28 -17.01 -16.12 -8.86
N ASN A 29 -17.16 -17.45 -8.78
CA ASN A 29 -17.04 -18.17 -7.50
C ASN A 29 -15.65 -17.98 -6.91
N ASN A 30 -15.58 -17.59 -5.64
CA ASN A 30 -14.35 -17.32 -4.90
C ASN A 30 -14.58 -17.43 -3.38
N GLN A 31 -13.61 -16.99 -2.58
CA GLN A 31 -13.69 -17.06 -1.11
C GLN A 31 -14.85 -16.28 -0.48
N PHE A 32 -15.43 -15.32 -1.19
CA PHE A 32 -16.53 -14.45 -0.73
C PHE A 32 -17.86 -14.77 -1.41
N CYS A 33 -17.85 -15.32 -2.62
CA CYS A 33 -19.04 -15.51 -3.45
C CYS A 33 -19.17 -16.94 -3.99
N GLU A 34 -20.39 -17.48 -3.98
CA GLU A 34 -20.76 -18.70 -4.67
C GLU A 34 -22.08 -18.52 -5.41
N ASN A 35 -22.10 -18.84 -6.71
CA ASN A 35 -23.24 -18.72 -7.61
C ASN A 35 -23.92 -17.34 -7.55
N GLY A 36 -23.10 -16.29 -7.53
CA GLY A 36 -23.56 -14.90 -7.51
C GLY A 36 -24.08 -14.41 -6.16
N LYS A 37 -23.89 -15.18 -5.07
CA LYS A 37 -24.35 -14.85 -3.72
C LYS A 37 -23.20 -14.83 -2.70
N PRO A 38 -23.23 -13.95 -1.69
CA PRO A 38 -22.20 -13.93 -0.65
C PRO A 38 -22.28 -15.18 0.22
N ILE A 39 -21.11 -15.74 0.52
CA ILE A 39 -20.96 -16.86 1.44
C ILE A 39 -21.02 -16.30 2.85
N VAL A 40 -22.12 -16.57 3.57
CA VAL A 40 -22.25 -16.19 4.97
C VAL A 40 -21.43 -17.18 5.81
N ARG A 41 -20.20 -16.81 6.19
CA ARG A 41 -19.50 -17.53 7.25
C ARG A 41 -19.96 -16.96 8.58
N SER A 42 -20.86 -17.67 9.25
CA SER A 42 -21.20 -17.38 10.65
C SER A 42 -19.95 -17.50 11.50
N SER A 43 -19.56 -16.40 12.14
CA SER A 43 -18.60 -16.40 13.23
C SER A 43 -19.27 -16.96 14.49
N GLU A 44 -19.42 -18.28 14.56
CA GLU A 44 -19.70 -19.00 15.81
C GLU A 44 -18.82 -20.26 15.89
N PRO A 45 -18.28 -20.59 17.09
CA PRO A 45 -17.37 -21.70 17.27
C PRO A 45 -18.16 -23.01 17.30
N ASN A 46 -18.03 -23.84 16.27
CA ASN A 46 -18.68 -25.14 16.25
C ASN A 46 -17.98 -26.12 17.20
N SER A 47 -18.66 -26.42 18.32
CA SER A 47 -18.48 -27.66 19.05
C SER A 47 -18.99 -28.82 18.18
N SER A 48 -18.09 -29.67 17.71
CA SER A 48 -18.45 -31.01 17.29
C SER A 48 -17.33 -31.96 17.70
N ASN A 49 -17.67 -32.80 18.66
CA ASN A 49 -16.86 -33.85 19.25
C ASN A 49 -16.27 -34.78 18.19
N GLU A 50 -14.98 -34.66 17.90
CA GLU A 50 -14.14 -35.80 17.54
C GLU A 50 -13.18 -36.03 18.70
N SER A 51 -13.36 -37.18 19.34
CA SER A 51 -12.52 -37.69 20.42
C SER A 51 -11.11 -37.96 19.90
N PHE A 52 -10.21 -36.99 20.07
CA PHE A 52 -8.77 -37.22 19.96
C PHE A 52 -8.21 -37.51 21.36
N GLU A 53 -7.88 -38.78 21.62
CA GLU A 53 -7.06 -39.14 22.78
C GLU A 53 -5.69 -38.42 22.72
N PRO A 54 -5.20 -37.89 23.85
CA PRO A 54 -3.92 -37.20 23.88
C PRO A 54 -2.78 -38.22 23.98
N TYR A 55 -2.24 -38.66 22.84
CA TYR A 55 -0.95 -39.37 22.81
C TYR A 55 0.19 -38.39 22.52
N ILE A 56 0.45 -37.46 23.45
CA ILE A 56 1.73 -36.74 23.47
C ILE A 56 2.69 -37.59 24.30
N LYS A 57 3.45 -38.46 23.61
CA LYS A 57 4.78 -38.81 24.09
C LYS A 57 5.63 -37.54 23.99
N GLY A 58 6.34 -37.24 25.07
CA GLY A 58 7.25 -36.11 25.16
C GLY A 58 8.30 -36.10 24.05
N ASP A 59 8.89 -34.93 23.89
CA ASP A 59 9.95 -34.54 22.94
C ASP A 59 9.49 -34.13 21.54
N SER A 60 8.90 -32.93 21.46
CA SER A 60 9.15 -31.96 20.38
C SER A 60 8.59 -30.56 20.71
N LEU A 61 9.04 -29.97 21.82
CA LEU A 61 9.07 -28.52 21.95
C LEU A 61 10.27 -28.01 21.16
N ASN A 62 10.17 -27.92 19.82
CA ASN A 62 11.09 -27.10 19.03
C ASN A 62 10.50 -26.75 17.65
N ASN A 63 10.37 -25.44 17.42
CA ASN A 63 10.20 -24.76 16.14
C ASN A 63 8.80 -24.67 15.52
N PHE A 64 7.95 -23.84 16.14
CA PHE A 64 7.01 -23.02 15.38
C PHE A 64 7.48 -21.57 15.39
N LYS A 65 8.08 -21.11 14.29
CA LYS A 65 8.17 -19.68 13.95
C LYS A 65 7.33 -19.43 12.71
N PRO A 66 6.07 -18.97 12.83
CA PRO A 66 5.42 -18.35 11.69
C PRO A 66 6.13 -17.02 11.43
N ASN A 67 7.10 -17.01 10.52
CA ASN A 67 7.74 -15.79 10.05
C ASN A 67 6.75 -15.07 9.12
N LYS A 68 5.71 -14.48 9.71
CA LYS A 68 4.73 -13.67 8.98
C LYS A 68 5.47 -12.43 8.48
N VAL A 69 5.74 -12.39 7.17
CA VAL A 69 6.34 -11.24 6.50
C VAL A 69 5.46 -10.02 6.81
N ILE A 70 5.99 -9.08 7.59
CA ILE A 70 5.28 -7.83 7.91
C ILE A 70 5.20 -7.03 6.62
N LYS A 71 3.98 -6.82 6.11
CA LYS A 71 3.71 -6.03 4.91
C LYS A 71 3.23 -4.65 5.35
N TYR A 72 4.09 -3.65 5.27
CA TYR A 72 3.75 -2.26 5.51
C TYR A 72 2.97 -1.65 4.34
N ARG A 73 2.05 -0.75 4.66
CA ARG A 73 1.32 0.12 3.74
C ARG A 73 2.07 1.44 3.59
N GLU A 74 1.75 2.20 2.55
CA GLU A 74 2.30 3.54 2.29
C GLU A 74 2.14 4.48 3.49
N ALA A 75 0.94 4.52 4.08
CA ALA A 75 0.65 5.30 5.28
C ALA A 75 1.61 5.01 6.44
N ASP A 76 2.07 3.76 6.60
CA ASP A 76 2.99 3.41 7.68
C ASP A 76 4.38 4.09 7.49
N TYR A 77 4.79 4.33 6.24
CA TYR A 77 6.01 5.09 5.92
C TYR A 77 5.81 6.60 6.08
N VAL A 78 4.63 7.10 5.68
CA VAL A 78 4.25 8.51 5.86
C VAL A 78 4.25 8.88 7.34
N ASP A 79 3.57 8.08 8.18
CA ASP A 79 3.50 8.25 9.63
C ASP A 79 4.88 8.21 10.30
N TYR A 80 5.80 7.41 9.76
CA TYR A 80 7.16 7.30 10.28
C TYR A 80 8.06 8.48 9.90
N ALA A 81 8.01 8.91 8.63
CA ALA A 81 8.99 9.84 8.07
C ALA A 81 8.53 11.30 8.12
N CYS A 82 7.24 11.57 7.86
CA CYS A 82 6.74 12.93 7.76
C CYS A 82 6.93 13.74 9.06
N PRO A 83 6.64 13.21 10.26
CA PRO A 83 6.84 13.96 11.50
C PRO A 83 8.31 14.33 11.76
N LYS A 84 9.27 13.52 11.27
CA LYS A 84 10.71 13.78 11.39
C LYS A 84 11.19 14.93 10.50
N LEU A 85 10.37 15.32 9.53
CA LEU A 85 10.59 16.48 8.67
C LEU A 85 9.78 17.69 9.14
N ASN A 86 9.18 17.62 10.34
CA ASN A 86 8.22 18.60 10.84
C ASN A 86 7.06 18.84 9.86
N GLY A 87 6.66 17.80 9.11
CA GLY A 87 5.61 17.88 8.12
C GLY A 87 4.21 17.60 8.67
N ILE A 88 3.21 18.03 7.90
CA ILE A 88 1.78 17.79 8.12
C ILE A 88 1.35 16.65 7.19
N ILE A 89 0.81 15.59 7.77
CA ILE A 89 0.32 14.42 7.03
C ILE A 89 -1.06 14.72 6.42
N GLU A 90 -1.31 14.23 5.21
CA GLU A 90 -2.58 14.39 4.47
C GLU A 90 -3.04 15.86 4.35
N PHE A 91 -2.10 16.76 4.03
CA PHE A 91 -2.37 18.18 3.88
C PHE A 91 -3.36 18.42 2.73
N SER A 92 -4.54 18.94 3.06
CA SER A 92 -5.62 19.14 2.09
C SER A 92 -5.42 20.41 1.25
N LEU A 93 -5.56 20.25 -0.06
CA LEU A 93 -5.51 21.34 -1.04
C LEU A 93 -6.90 21.89 -1.35
N ASP A 94 -6.94 23.00 -2.07
CA ASP A 94 -8.16 23.76 -2.40
C ASP A 94 -9.16 23.00 -3.28
N ASP A 95 -8.68 22.01 -4.03
CA ASP A 95 -9.45 21.16 -4.92
C ASP A 95 -9.88 19.83 -4.28
N GLY A 96 -9.58 19.64 -2.99
CA GLY A 96 -9.88 18.41 -2.25
C GLY A 96 -8.85 17.28 -2.42
N SER A 97 -7.79 17.47 -3.22
CA SER A 97 -6.64 16.56 -3.21
C SER A 97 -5.83 16.71 -1.91
N ARG A 98 -4.98 15.72 -1.61
CA ARG A 98 -4.17 15.69 -0.38
C ARG A 98 -2.72 15.38 -0.70
N VAL A 99 -1.82 16.12 -0.09
CA VAL A 99 -0.37 15.85 -0.12
C VAL A 99 -0.06 14.90 1.03
N ASP A 100 0.64 13.80 0.77
CA ASP A 100 0.99 12.82 1.81
C ASP A 100 1.75 13.46 2.98
N CYS A 101 2.71 14.32 2.67
CA CYS A 101 3.47 15.07 3.67
C CYS A 101 3.83 16.47 3.19
N GLU A 102 3.34 17.48 3.89
CA GLU A 102 3.60 18.88 3.60
C GLU A 102 4.53 19.50 4.64
N THR A 103 5.70 19.98 4.23
CA THR A 103 6.70 20.64 5.11
C THR A 103 6.77 22.13 4.80
N ASP A 104 7.56 22.90 5.55
CA ASP A 104 7.77 24.34 5.24
C ASP A 104 8.36 24.60 3.84
N THR A 105 9.07 23.61 3.27
CA THR A 105 9.86 23.79 2.04
C THR A 105 9.45 22.88 0.89
N HIS A 106 8.78 21.77 1.17
CA HIS A 106 8.44 20.76 0.18
C HIS A 106 7.00 20.25 0.34
N SER A 107 6.37 19.96 -0.80
CA SER A 107 5.20 19.09 -0.90
C SER A 107 5.66 17.71 -1.35
N ILE A 108 5.46 16.71 -0.49
CA ILE A 108 6.12 15.41 -0.60
C ILE A 108 5.08 14.33 -0.85
N GLU A 109 5.28 13.59 -1.93
CA GLU A 109 4.58 12.34 -2.24
C GLU A 109 5.34 11.13 -1.70
N PHE A 110 4.63 10.16 -1.12
CA PHE A 110 5.15 8.86 -0.76
C PHE A 110 4.58 7.82 -1.71
N ASP A 111 5.44 7.02 -2.33
CA ASP A 111 4.94 6.01 -3.25
C ASP A 111 5.88 4.82 -3.35
N PHE A 112 5.32 3.63 -3.58
CA PHE A 112 6.12 2.42 -3.77
C PHE A 112 6.96 2.51 -5.05
N GLY A 113 8.15 1.92 -5.04
CA GLY A 113 9.09 1.95 -6.16
C GLY A 113 8.46 1.57 -7.51
N LYS A 114 7.56 0.59 -7.53
CA LYS A 114 6.78 0.23 -8.73
C LYS A 114 5.93 1.37 -9.33
N LYS A 115 5.50 2.34 -8.51
CA LYS A 115 4.70 3.54 -8.87
C LYS A 115 5.56 4.79 -9.13
N TRP A 116 6.88 4.65 -9.29
CA TRP A 116 7.81 5.78 -9.47
C TRP A 116 7.39 6.86 -10.49
N ALA A 117 6.69 6.49 -11.57
CA ALA A 117 6.26 7.43 -12.59
C ALA A 117 5.05 8.27 -12.14
N GLU A 118 4.12 7.66 -11.40
CA GLU A 118 2.97 8.34 -10.80
C GLU A 118 3.44 9.34 -9.75
N ALA A 119 4.42 8.94 -8.92
CA ALA A 119 5.02 9.79 -7.89
C ALA A 119 5.61 11.11 -8.47
N ILE A 120 6.18 11.08 -9.68
CA ILE A 120 6.64 12.31 -10.36
C ILE A 120 5.46 13.25 -10.63
N GLY A 121 4.38 12.70 -11.19
CA GLY A 121 3.20 13.49 -11.56
C GLY A 121 2.56 14.12 -10.34
N GLN A 122 2.36 13.35 -9.28
CA GLN A 122 1.76 13.82 -8.02
C GLN A 122 2.64 14.88 -7.35
N ALA A 123 3.95 14.63 -7.17
CA ALA A 123 4.85 15.59 -6.53
C ALA A 123 4.94 16.93 -7.30
N LEU A 124 4.98 16.88 -8.64
CA LEU A 124 4.95 18.09 -9.47
C LEU A 124 3.61 18.82 -9.36
N TYR A 125 2.50 18.08 -9.32
CA TYR A 125 1.17 18.65 -9.17
C TYR A 125 1.05 19.39 -7.83
N TYR A 126 1.39 18.75 -6.72
CA TYR A 126 1.33 19.36 -5.40
C TYR A 126 2.25 20.57 -5.26
N SER A 127 3.49 20.48 -5.76
CA SER A 127 4.40 21.61 -5.84
C SER A 127 3.79 22.80 -6.61
N SER A 128 3.09 22.54 -7.71
CA SER A 128 2.42 23.59 -8.49
C SER A 128 1.26 24.26 -7.73
N LYS A 129 0.62 23.54 -6.82
CA LYS A 129 -0.51 24.02 -6.01
C LYS A 129 -0.06 24.81 -4.78
N THR A 130 1.01 24.39 -4.12
CA THR A 130 1.49 24.98 -2.87
C THR A 130 2.58 26.03 -3.09
N GLY A 131 3.23 26.03 -4.25
CA GLY A 131 4.43 26.83 -4.52
C GLY A 131 5.69 26.30 -3.85
N LYS A 132 5.60 25.19 -3.09
CA LYS A 132 6.75 24.55 -2.43
C LYS A 132 7.49 23.64 -3.40
N GLN A 133 8.70 23.22 -3.04
CA GLN A 133 9.48 22.34 -3.90
C GLN A 133 8.88 20.92 -3.93
N ALA A 134 8.84 20.30 -5.12
CA ALA A 134 8.43 18.91 -5.27
C ALA A 134 9.38 17.95 -4.52
N GLY A 135 8.81 17.08 -3.69
CA GLY A 135 9.51 16.04 -2.97
C GLY A 135 8.91 14.66 -3.21
N ILE A 136 9.75 13.63 -3.22
CA ILE A 136 9.32 12.23 -3.33
C ILE A 136 10.08 11.38 -2.32
N PHE A 137 9.34 10.66 -1.47
CA PHE A 137 9.86 9.48 -0.78
C PHE A 137 9.53 8.23 -1.60
N LEU A 138 10.53 7.67 -2.27
CA LEU A 138 10.35 6.42 -3.00
C LEU A 138 10.56 5.23 -2.05
N ILE A 139 9.50 4.48 -1.78
CA ILE A 139 9.55 3.31 -0.88
C ILE A 139 10.18 2.13 -1.65
N ILE A 140 11.35 1.69 -1.19
CA ILE A 140 12.09 0.54 -1.73
C ILE A 140 11.69 -0.70 -0.93
N ALA A 141 10.54 -1.28 -1.25
CA ALA A 141 10.00 -2.44 -0.53
C ALA A 141 10.64 -3.76 -0.98
N GLU A 142 11.06 -3.82 -2.25
CA GLU A 142 11.66 -5.00 -2.86
C GLU A 142 13.02 -4.67 -3.50
N ASN A 143 13.86 -5.69 -3.71
CA ASN A 143 15.16 -5.51 -4.37
C ASN A 143 15.04 -4.95 -5.80
N ASN A 144 13.96 -5.29 -6.51
CA ASN A 144 13.69 -4.83 -7.88
C ASN A 144 13.37 -3.32 -7.94
N ASP A 145 12.91 -2.70 -6.84
CA ASP A 145 12.58 -1.27 -6.79
C ASP A 145 13.80 -0.37 -6.99
N ARG A 146 15.01 -0.90 -6.73
CA ARG A 146 16.26 -0.20 -7.07
C ARG A 146 16.36 0.12 -8.56
N ASN A 147 15.78 -0.69 -9.44
CA ASN A 147 15.72 -0.38 -10.87
C ASN A 147 14.80 0.82 -11.13
N ASN A 148 13.69 0.92 -10.41
CA ASN A 148 12.76 2.05 -10.52
C ASN A 148 13.38 3.34 -9.96
N LEU A 149 14.16 3.26 -8.87
CA LEU A 149 14.97 4.38 -8.38
C LEU A 149 15.96 4.90 -9.44
N ARG A 150 16.56 4.01 -10.24
CA ARG A 150 17.43 4.43 -11.35
C ARG A 150 16.63 5.14 -12.46
N LYS A 151 15.42 4.65 -12.78
CA LYS A 151 14.54 5.26 -13.79
C LYS A 151 14.12 6.67 -13.39
N ILE A 152 13.61 6.87 -12.16
CA ILE A 152 13.16 8.18 -11.67
C ILE A 152 14.31 9.19 -11.64
N LYS A 153 15.49 8.79 -11.12
CA LYS A 153 16.69 9.64 -11.10
C LYS A 153 17.14 10.03 -12.51
N ARG A 154 17.08 9.09 -13.47
CA ARG A 154 17.42 9.38 -14.88
C ARG A 154 16.47 10.41 -15.46
N VAL A 155 15.15 10.23 -15.32
CA VAL A 155 14.15 11.15 -15.87
C VAL A 155 14.30 12.55 -15.27
N ILE A 156 14.41 12.66 -13.94
CA ILE A 156 14.58 13.95 -13.25
C ILE A 156 15.84 14.67 -13.76
N LYS A 157 16.96 13.95 -13.91
CA LYS A 157 18.21 14.51 -14.42
C LYS A 157 18.09 14.95 -15.88
N GLU A 158 17.63 14.07 -16.76
CA GLU A 158 17.55 14.33 -18.21
C GLU A 158 16.56 15.45 -18.56
N LYS A 159 15.53 15.63 -17.73
CA LYS A 159 14.52 16.69 -17.89
C LYS A 159 14.80 17.94 -17.06
N ASN A 160 15.94 17.99 -16.35
CA ASN A 160 16.34 19.11 -15.50
C ASN A 160 15.22 19.53 -14.51
N MET A 161 14.55 18.54 -13.92
CA MET A 161 13.45 18.76 -12.98
C MET A 161 13.99 19.05 -11.58
N ASN A 162 13.43 20.05 -10.90
CA ASN A 162 13.77 20.36 -9.51
C ASN A 162 12.91 19.54 -8.53
N ILE A 163 13.17 18.23 -8.46
CA ILE A 163 12.48 17.30 -7.55
C ILE A 163 13.50 16.70 -6.57
N LYS A 164 13.25 16.81 -5.27
CA LYS A 164 14.07 16.17 -4.25
C LYS A 164 13.60 14.74 -4.01
N ILE A 165 14.52 13.78 -4.08
CA ILE A 165 14.22 12.35 -3.89
C ILE A 165 14.87 11.85 -2.61
N TRP A 166 14.06 11.25 -1.75
CA TRP A 166 14.49 10.40 -0.64
C TRP A 166 14.07 8.95 -0.91
N THR A 167 14.63 8.03 -0.13
CA THR A 167 14.26 6.61 -0.15
C THR A 167 14.04 6.13 1.27
N ILE A 168 13.09 5.24 1.45
CA ILE A 168 12.81 4.56 2.72
C ILE A 168 12.48 3.08 2.43
N SER A 169 12.79 2.17 3.34
CA SER A 169 12.54 0.74 3.21
C SER A 169 11.87 0.14 4.46
N PRO A 170 11.33 -1.09 4.39
CA PRO A 170 10.77 -1.78 5.55
C PRO A 170 11.72 -1.89 6.75
N GLU A 171 13.03 -1.85 6.51
CA GLU A 171 14.05 -1.90 7.55
C GLU A 171 14.08 -0.64 8.41
N ASP A 172 13.76 0.52 7.82
CA ASP A 172 13.75 1.80 8.55
C ASP A 172 12.64 1.82 9.61
N LEU A 173 11.49 1.20 9.32
CA LEU A 173 10.34 1.13 10.22
C LEU A 173 10.52 0.14 11.39
N LYS A 174 11.54 -0.73 11.32
CA LYS A 174 11.82 -1.71 12.39
C LYS A 174 12.64 -1.12 13.54
N ASN A 175 13.17 0.09 13.37
CA ASN A 175 14.05 0.80 14.32
C ASN A 175 13.34 1.99 14.95
#